data_AF-A0A7Z9IUJ5-F1
#
_entry.id   AF-A0A7Z9IUJ5-F1
#
_cell.length_a   1.000
_cell.length_b   1.000
_cell.length_c   1.000
_cell.angle_alpha   90.00
_cell.angle_beta   90.00
_cell.angle_gamma   90.00
#
_symmetry.space_group_name_H-M   'P 1'
#
loop_
_entity.id
_entity.type
_entity.pdbx_description
1 polymer ?
#
loop_
_entity_poly.entity_id
_entity_poly.type
_entity_poly.pdbx_seq_one_letter_code
_entity_poly.pdbx_strand_id
1 'polypeptide(L)'
;MSYDFGVEQAARIGQAYVPGLPTLPIDTERYTIPGGGSQSLQIAEGDRIQVIDREGLQPGEILLFNSNGVSQAGFLGSKSGGSATGLQSIVKSQEKSAQRLDTILQRLGCDLNTAEVVHIFQEASPSGNTVNFV
;
A
#
# COMPACT_ATOMS: atom_id res chain seq x y z
N MET A 1 -8.20 -6.86 19.63
CA MET A 1 -8.57 -5.43 19.55
C MET A 1 -8.61 -5.09 18.07
N SER A 2 -9.80 -4.97 17.49
CA SER A 2 -9.97 -4.62 16.07
C SER A 2 -9.72 -3.12 15.93
N TYR A 3 -8.61 -2.76 15.29
CA TYR A 3 -8.37 -1.38 14.89
C TYR A 3 -9.15 -1.16 13.60
N ASP A 4 -10.40 -0.74 13.74
CA ASP A 4 -11.28 -0.48 12.61
C ASP A 4 -10.94 0.93 12.10
N PHE A 5 -9.89 1.04 11.27
CA PHE A 5 -9.75 2.17 10.37
C PHE A 5 -10.91 2.00 9.37
N GLY A 6 -12.07 2.57 9.66
CA GLY A 6 -13.18 2.50 8.72
C GLY A 6 -12.80 3.17 7.40
N VAL A 7 -13.45 2.77 6.31
CA VAL A 7 -13.44 3.58 5.07
C VAL A 7 -13.84 5.01 5.45
N GLU A 8 -13.07 6.00 4.99
CA GLU A 8 -13.30 7.42 5.27
C GLU A 8 -14.79 7.77 5.14
N GLN A 9 -15.37 8.33 6.21
CA GLN A 9 -16.72 8.84 6.21
C GLN A 9 -16.68 10.35 6.16
N ALA A 10 -17.48 10.94 5.27
CA ALA A 10 -17.63 12.38 5.21
C ALA A 10 -18.08 12.91 6.59
N ALA A 11 -17.44 13.98 7.06
CA ALA A 11 -17.75 14.57 8.35
C ALA A 11 -19.21 15.05 8.37
N ARG A 12 -19.88 14.85 9.51
CA ARG A 12 -21.29 15.20 9.68
C ARG A 12 -21.52 15.98 10.96
N ILE A 13 -22.40 16.98 10.89
CA ILE A 13 -23.00 17.64 12.07
C ILE A 13 -24.50 17.38 11.99
N GLY A 14 -25.02 16.56 12.92
CA GLY A 14 -26.37 16.02 12.80
C GLY A 14 -26.50 15.17 11.52
N GLN A 15 -27.41 15.56 10.61
CA GLN A 15 -27.59 14.86 9.34
C GLN A 15 -26.82 15.47 8.16
N ALA A 16 -26.29 16.69 8.30
CA ALA A 16 -25.64 17.42 7.21
C ALA A 16 -24.19 16.95 7.02
N TYR A 17 -23.78 16.76 5.76
CA TYR A 17 -22.37 16.60 5.40
C TYR A 17 -21.67 17.96 5.42
N VAL A 18 -20.54 18.04 6.10
CA VAL A 18 -19.80 19.29 6.28
C VAL A 18 -18.44 19.16 5.60
N PRO A 19 -18.22 19.80 4.45
CA PRO A 19 -16.92 19.80 3.80
C PRO A 19 -15.92 20.61 4.61
N GLY A 20 -14.63 20.27 4.48
CA GLY A 20 -13.54 21.02 5.12
C GLY A 20 -13.27 20.65 6.58
N LEU A 21 -14.05 19.74 7.17
CA LEU A 21 -13.69 19.12 8.45
C LEU A 21 -12.75 17.93 8.23
N PRO A 22 -11.78 17.69 9.14
CA PRO A 22 -10.93 16.50 9.08
C PRO A 22 -11.78 15.23 9.17
N THR A 23 -11.64 14.38 8.17
CA THR A 23 -12.33 13.08 8.08
C THR A 23 -11.43 11.92 8.53
N LEU A 24 -10.12 12.14 8.59
CA LEU A 24 -9.14 11.17 9.06
C LEU A 24 -8.88 11.36 10.56
N PRO A 25 -8.60 10.27 11.30
CA PRO A 25 -8.09 10.36 12.66
C PRO A 25 -6.79 11.16 12.72
N ILE A 26 -6.43 11.61 13.93
CA ILE A 26 -5.13 12.23 14.17
C ILE A 26 -4.00 11.25 13.82
N ASP A 27 -2.87 11.78 13.34
CA ASP A 27 -1.69 11.01 12.93
C ASP A 27 -1.99 9.93 11.87
N THR A 28 -2.97 10.19 11.00
CA THR A 28 -3.33 9.31 9.90
C THR A 28 -3.12 10.01 8.56
N GLU A 29 -2.35 9.37 7.69
CA GLU A 29 -2.13 9.82 6.32
C GLU A 29 -2.88 8.94 5.32
N ARG A 30 -3.26 9.50 4.17
CA ARG A 30 -3.90 8.76 3.08
C ARG A 30 -3.18 8.99 1.77
N TYR A 31 -2.91 7.88 1.09
CA TYR A 31 -2.31 7.86 -0.23
C TYR A 31 -3.24 7.15 -1.21
N THR A 32 -3.51 7.77 -2.35
CA THR A 32 -4.26 7.15 -3.44
C THR A 32 -3.27 6.56 -4.43
N ILE A 33 -3.39 5.26 -4.69
CA ILE A 33 -2.61 4.57 -5.72
C ILE A 33 -3.48 4.45 -6.97
N PRO A 34 -3.08 5.03 -8.12
CA PRO A 34 -3.80 4.83 -9.38
C PRO A 34 -3.82 3.35 -9.77
N GLY A 35 -4.86 2.91 -10.47
CA GLY A 35 -4.92 1.55 -11.03
C GLY A 35 -3.72 1.25 -11.93
N GLY A 36 -3.08 0.10 -11.74
CA GLY A 36 -1.82 -0.25 -12.42
C GLY A 36 -0.61 0.60 -12.01
N GLY A 37 -0.76 1.46 -11.00
CA GLY A 37 0.31 2.28 -10.45
C GLY A 37 1.01 1.64 -9.26
N SER A 38 1.97 2.37 -8.71
CA SER A 38 2.67 1.99 -7.47
C SER A 38 2.99 3.25 -6.67
N GLN A 39 3.15 3.08 -5.37
CA GLN A 39 3.54 4.16 -4.45
C GLN A 39 4.57 3.60 -3.47
N SER A 40 5.63 4.38 -3.22
CA SER A 40 6.58 4.09 -2.15
C SER A 40 6.34 5.04 -0.99
N LEU A 41 6.40 4.52 0.23
CA LEU A 41 6.15 5.25 1.47
C LEU A 41 7.25 4.88 2.46
N GLN A 42 7.70 5.86 3.25
CA GLN A 42 8.50 5.57 4.43
C GLN A 42 7.57 5.28 5.60
N ILE A 43 7.89 4.25 6.37
CA ILE A 43 7.16 3.88 7.58
C ILE A 43 8.16 3.74 8.74
N ALA A 44 7.67 3.89 9.96
CA ALA A 44 8.41 3.72 11.19
C ALA A 44 7.83 2.58 12.05
N GLU A 45 8.61 2.14 13.03
CA GLU A 45 8.13 1.16 14.02
C GLU A 45 6.91 1.73 14.78
N GLY A 46 5.84 0.93 14.87
CA GLY A 46 4.58 1.32 15.51
C GLY A 46 3.53 1.89 14.56
N ASP A 47 3.90 2.14 13.30
CA ASP A 47 2.94 2.51 12.26
C ASP A 47 1.96 1.37 11.97
N ARG A 48 0.74 1.73 11.61
CA ARG A 48 -0.31 0.78 11.20
C ARG A 48 -0.70 1.08 9.77
N ILE A 49 -0.68 0.06 8.93
CA ILE A 49 -0.96 0.21 7.50
C ILE A 49 -2.31 -0.44 7.21
N GLN A 50 -3.20 0.32 6.59
CA GLN A 50 -4.42 -0.20 6.00
C GLN A 50 -4.37 0.00 4.50
N VAL A 51 -4.69 -1.06 3.75
CA VAL A 51 -4.90 -0.98 2.31
C VAL A 51 -6.33 -1.37 2.00
N ILE A 52 -6.98 -0.58 1.14
CA ILE A 52 -8.39 -0.72 0.79
C ILE A 52 -8.50 -0.83 -0.73
N ASP A 53 -9.08 -1.92 -1.21
CA ASP A 53 -9.54 -2.04 -2.59
C ASP A 53 -10.87 -1.30 -2.73
N ARG A 54 -10.80 -0.01 -3.10
CA ARG A 54 -11.98 0.87 -3.13
C ARG A 54 -13.02 0.41 -4.15
N GLU A 55 -12.59 -0.05 -5.31
CA GLU A 55 -13.47 -0.35 -6.44
C GLU A 55 -13.74 -1.86 -6.57
N GLY A 56 -12.89 -2.70 -5.99
CA GLY A 56 -12.96 -4.15 -6.14
C GLY A 56 -12.16 -4.62 -7.36
N LEU A 57 -11.94 -5.93 -7.43
CA LEU A 57 -11.27 -6.61 -8.55
C LEU A 57 -9.85 -6.09 -8.82
N GLN A 58 -9.18 -5.53 -7.80
CA GLN A 58 -7.79 -5.06 -7.91
C GLN A 58 -6.88 -5.92 -7.02
N PRO A 59 -6.27 -6.98 -7.59
CA PRO A 59 -5.11 -7.62 -6.95
C PRO A 59 -4.01 -6.58 -6.68
N GLY A 60 -3.38 -6.67 -5.53
CA GLY A 60 -2.31 -5.78 -5.11
C GLY A 60 -1.09 -6.52 -4.60
N GLU A 61 0.04 -5.82 -4.59
CA GLU A 61 1.31 -6.30 -4.09
C GLU A 61 1.84 -5.31 -3.06
N ILE A 62 2.28 -5.82 -1.90
CA ILE A 62 3.00 -5.04 -0.90
C ILE A 62 4.38 -5.65 -0.69
N LEU A 63 5.41 -4.80 -0.74
CA LEU A 63 6.77 -5.17 -0.42
C LEU A 63 7.25 -4.24 0.68
N LEU A 64 7.91 -4.78 1.69
CA LEU A 64 8.50 -4.01 2.76
C LEU A 64 10.01 -4.25 2.81
N PHE A 65 10.77 -3.16 2.69
CA PHE A 65 12.23 -3.17 2.75
C PHE A 65 12.69 -2.56 4.07
N ASN A 66 13.69 -3.17 4.70
CA ASN A 66 14.38 -2.54 5.82
C ASN A 66 15.41 -1.50 5.32
N SER A 67 16.06 -0.81 6.26
CA SER A 67 17.06 0.21 6.00
C SER A 67 18.31 -0.28 5.26
N ASN A 68 18.54 -1.59 5.19
CA ASN A 68 19.62 -2.22 4.43
C ASN A 68 19.19 -2.69 3.03
N GLY A 69 17.96 -2.38 2.61
CA GLY A 69 17.41 -2.80 1.31
C GLY A 69 16.96 -4.26 1.26
N VAL A 70 16.91 -4.95 2.40
CA VAL A 70 16.43 -6.35 2.47
C VAL A 70 14.90 -6.35 2.58
N SER A 71 14.23 -7.10 1.71
CA SER A 71 12.78 -7.35 1.81
C SER A 71 12.49 -8.70 2.45
N GLN A 72 11.51 -8.72 3.37
CA GLN A 72 10.95 -9.93 3.97
C GLN A 72 9.45 -9.73 4.20
N ALA A 73 8.62 -10.65 3.70
CA ALA A 73 7.18 -10.66 3.94
C ALA A 73 6.86 -10.83 5.43
N GLY A 74 7.76 -11.48 6.17
CA GLY A 74 7.69 -11.63 7.62
C GLY A 74 7.69 -10.30 8.39
N PHE A 75 8.22 -9.21 7.82
CA PHE A 75 8.14 -7.87 8.42
C PHE A 75 6.68 -7.37 8.50
N LEU A 76 5.78 -7.92 7.69
CA LEU A 76 4.35 -7.66 7.70
C LEU A 76 3.55 -8.81 8.35
N GLY A 77 4.22 -9.69 9.12
CA GLY A 77 3.58 -10.87 9.72
C GLY A 77 3.02 -11.87 8.71
N SER A 78 3.46 -11.80 7.45
CA SER A 78 2.90 -12.54 6.32
C SER A 78 3.93 -13.50 5.71
N LYS A 79 3.45 -14.43 4.87
CA LYS A 79 4.32 -15.30 4.06
C LYS A 79 4.49 -14.69 2.67
N SER A 80 5.65 -14.90 2.06
CA SER A 80 5.88 -14.48 0.69
C SER A 80 4.91 -15.16 -0.27
N GLY A 81 4.28 -14.36 -1.14
CA GLY A 81 3.42 -14.78 -2.25
C GLY A 81 4.20 -15.16 -3.51
N GLY A 82 5.53 -15.19 -3.47
CA GLY A 82 6.38 -15.51 -4.61
C GLY A 82 7.05 -14.26 -5.18
N SER A 83 6.78 -13.95 -6.44
CA SER A 83 7.40 -12.81 -7.16
C SER A 83 6.46 -11.61 -7.28
N ALA A 84 7.01 -10.40 -7.14
CA ALA A 84 6.30 -9.13 -7.35
C ALA A 84 6.16 -8.77 -8.85
N THR A 85 5.45 -9.59 -9.61
CA THR A 85 5.37 -9.45 -11.08
C THR A 85 4.73 -8.13 -11.49
N GLY A 86 3.73 -7.67 -10.74
CA GLY A 86 3.04 -6.41 -10.98
C GLY A 86 4.01 -5.23 -10.87
N LEU A 87 4.68 -5.09 -9.73
CA LEU A 87 5.65 -4.01 -9.51
C LEU A 87 6.83 -4.10 -10.47
N GLN A 88 7.38 -5.29 -10.70
CA GLN A 88 8.46 -5.49 -11.67
C GLN A 88 8.04 -5.04 -13.08
N SER A 89 6.79 -5.24 -13.48
CA SER A 89 6.28 -4.77 -14.78
C SER A 89 6.19 -3.24 -14.85
N ILE A 90 5.71 -2.61 -13.76
CA ILE A 90 5.59 -1.15 -13.67
C ILE A 90 6.97 -0.49 -13.78
N VAL A 91 7.95 -1.00 -13.04
CA VAL A 91 9.32 -0.47 -13.02
C VAL A 91 10.02 -0.61 -14.38
N LYS A 92 9.71 -1.66 -15.14
CA LYS A 92 10.24 -1.88 -16.49
C LYS A 92 9.57 -1.00 -17.56
N SER A 93 8.50 -0.28 -17.23
CA SER A 93 7.83 0.61 -18.19
C SER A 93 8.72 1.81 -18.55
N GLN A 94 8.48 2.42 -19.71
CA GLN A 94 9.24 3.59 -20.16
C GLN A 94 8.72 4.92 -19.58
N GLU A 95 7.87 4.88 -18.56
CA GLU A 95 7.33 6.07 -17.95
C GLU A 95 8.33 6.77 -17.03
N LYS A 96 8.28 8.12 -16.97
CA LYS A 96 9.14 8.90 -16.08
C LYS A 96 8.93 8.58 -14.59
N SER A 97 7.70 8.20 -14.21
CA SER A 97 7.33 7.72 -12.88
C SER A 97 8.08 6.43 -12.52
N ALA A 98 8.07 5.45 -13.42
CA ALA A 98 8.76 4.18 -13.26
C ALA A 98 10.28 4.35 -13.15
N GLN A 99 10.88 5.20 -13.99
CA GLN A 99 12.31 5.51 -13.92
C GLN A 99 12.71 6.15 -12.58
N ARG A 100 11.87 7.02 -12.02
CA ARG A 100 12.10 7.60 -10.69
C ARG A 100 12.04 6.54 -9.60
N LEU A 101 11.07 5.63 -9.67
CA LEU A 101 10.93 4.53 -8.74
C LEU A 101 12.17 3.60 -8.80
N ASP A 102 12.59 3.21 -9.99
CA ASP A 102 13.80 2.39 -10.20
C ASP A 102 15.04 3.05 -9.58
N THR A 103 15.23 4.36 -9.83
CA THR A 103 16.33 5.14 -9.25
C THR A 103 16.32 5.13 -7.73
N ILE A 104 15.13 5.27 -7.12
CA ILE A 104 14.98 5.25 -5.65
C ILE A 104 15.33 3.87 -5.09
N LEU A 105 14.82 2.79 -5.70
CA LEU A 105 15.12 1.43 -5.27
C LEU A 105 16.61 1.13 -5.35
N GLN A 106 17.26 1.48 -6.46
CA GLN A 106 18.70 1.31 -6.63
C GLN A 106 19.49 2.10 -5.58
N ARG A 107 19.09 3.34 -5.30
CA ARG A 107 19.73 4.18 -4.27
C ARG A 107 19.59 3.59 -2.87
N LEU A 108 18.47 2.91 -2.58
CA LEU A 108 18.20 2.26 -1.30
C LEU A 108 18.74 0.82 -1.23
N GLY A 109 19.33 0.30 -2.31
CA GLY A 109 19.80 -1.08 -2.38
C GLY A 109 18.67 -2.12 -2.43
N CYS A 110 17.46 -1.71 -2.77
CA CYS A 110 16.29 -2.59 -2.85
C CYS A 110 16.25 -3.32 -4.20
N ASP A 111 16.41 -4.65 -4.19
CA ASP A 111 16.34 -5.47 -5.39
C ASP A 111 14.98 -6.19 -5.51
N LEU A 112 14.19 -5.82 -6.52
CA LEU A 112 12.87 -6.42 -6.77
C LEU A 112 12.95 -7.87 -7.27
N ASN A 113 14.10 -8.34 -7.76
CA ASN A 113 14.23 -9.71 -8.26
C ASN A 113 14.35 -10.72 -7.10
N THR A 114 14.86 -10.28 -5.96
CA THR A 114 15.06 -11.09 -4.76
C THR A 114 14.11 -10.75 -3.62
N ALA A 115 13.32 -9.68 -3.76
CA ALA A 115 12.39 -9.24 -2.74
C ALA A 115 11.22 -10.21 -2.54
N GLU A 116 10.84 -10.40 -1.27
CA GLU A 116 9.59 -11.06 -0.91
C GLU A 116 8.41 -10.10 -1.09
N VAL A 117 7.27 -10.65 -1.51
CA VAL A 117 6.03 -9.90 -1.76
C VAL A 117 4.91 -10.47 -0.93
N VAL A 118 4.02 -9.61 -0.43
CA VAL A 118 2.73 -10.00 0.12
C VAL A 118 1.68 -9.67 -0.94
N HIS A 119 1.07 -10.71 -1.50
CA HIS A 119 -0.10 -10.54 -2.36
C HIS A 119 -1.31 -10.20 -1.50
N ILE A 120 -1.96 -9.09 -1.82
CA ILE A 120 -3.16 -8.62 -1.16
C ILE A 120 -4.31 -8.61 -2.16
N PHE A 121 -5.49 -8.94 -1.68
CA PHE A 121 -6.70 -9.08 -2.50
C PHE A 121 -6.58 -10.19 -3.56
N GLN A 122 -7.72 -10.74 -3.96
CA GLN A 122 -7.80 -11.75 -5.02
C GLN A 122 -8.43 -11.12 -6.25
N GLU A 123 -8.32 -11.75 -7.42
CA GLU A 123 -8.92 -11.26 -8.68
C GLU A 123 -10.42 -10.94 -8.57
N ALA A 124 -11.13 -11.59 -7.64
CA ALA A 124 -12.55 -11.38 -7.38
C ALA A 124 -12.83 -10.61 -6.07
N SER A 125 -11.92 -9.74 -5.60
CA SER A 125 -12.12 -8.95 -4.38
C SER A 125 -13.35 -8.04 -4.49
N PRO A 126 -14.21 -7.97 -3.46
CA PRO A 126 -15.32 -7.02 -3.44
C PRO A 126 -14.81 -5.59 -3.23
N SER A 127 -15.59 -4.61 -3.68
CA SER A 127 -15.37 -3.20 -3.34
C SER A 127 -15.37 -3.00 -1.82
N GLY A 128 -14.43 -2.19 -1.34
CA GLY A 128 -14.21 -1.91 0.08
C GLY A 128 -13.42 -3.00 0.82
N ASN A 129 -12.95 -4.05 0.13
CA ASN A 129 -12.14 -5.08 0.78
C ASN A 129 -10.87 -4.47 1.38
N THR A 130 -10.50 -4.93 2.57
CA THR A 130 -9.50 -4.25 3.39
C THR A 130 -8.52 -5.26 4.00
N VAL A 131 -7.24 -4.90 4.00
CA VAL A 131 -6.18 -5.63 4.71
C VAL A 131 -5.44 -4.67 5.64
N ASN A 132 -4.98 -5.17 6.79
CA ASN A 132 -4.31 -4.37 7.80
C ASN A 132 -2.99 -5.02 8.23
N PHE A 133 -1.98 -4.19 8.50
CA PHE A 133 -0.66 -4.58 9.00
C PHE A 133 -0.28 -3.71 10.21
N VAL A 134 0.48 -4.29 11.14
CA VAL A 134 0.92 -3.69 12.41
C VAL A 134 2.38 -3.98 12.68
#